data_AF-A0A0N4TZA1-F1
#
_entry.id   AF-A0A0N4TZA1-F1
#
_cell.length_a   1.000
_cell.length_b   1.000
_cell.length_c   1.000
_cell.angle_alpha   90.00
_cell.angle_beta   90.00
_cell.angle_gamma   90.00
#
_symmetry.space_group_name_H-M   'P 1'
#
loop_
_entity.id
_entity.type
_entity.pdbx_description
1 polymer ?
#
loop_
_entity_poly.entity_id
_entity_poly.type
_entity_poly.pdbx_seq_one_letter_code
_entity_poly.pdbx_strand_id
1 'polypeptide(L)'
;KASNQCGLPPFVDDLPNSEKKEILSIWKDYKSGDDCTDQRRETQEIIDNLTSDIRAVLFGRPPSFLKDAPISVRKMFRDIMHNRTLKHDEKKQELNNLAVQILNQKQLAEFRRYLEEREHQKKEFENKVN
;
A
#
# COMPACT_ATOMS: atom_id res chain seq x y z
N LYS A 1 -4.62 -13.60 -9.34
CA LYS A 1 -4.52 -13.69 -10.82
C LYS A 1 -3.96 -12.36 -11.31
N ALA A 2 -2.73 -12.33 -11.82
CA ALA A 2 -2.25 -11.16 -12.54
C ALA A 2 -3.15 -10.99 -13.78
N SER A 3 -3.60 -9.77 -14.03
CA SER A 3 -4.43 -9.51 -15.21
C SER A 3 -3.61 -9.79 -16.47
N ASN A 4 -4.08 -10.71 -17.30
CA ASN A 4 -3.53 -10.95 -18.64
C ASN A 4 -3.85 -9.81 -19.61
N GLN A 5 -4.57 -8.78 -19.18
CA GLN A 5 -4.87 -7.62 -20.01
C GLN A 5 -3.69 -6.66 -20.00
N CYS A 6 -3.25 -6.28 -21.20
CA CYS A 6 -2.29 -5.20 -21.41
C CYS A 6 -2.91 -3.85 -21.03
N GLY A 7 -2.18 -3.05 -20.25
CA GLY A 7 -2.61 -1.75 -19.79
C GLY A 7 -1.76 -1.24 -18.64
N LEU A 8 -1.88 0.06 -18.35
CA LEU A 8 -1.16 0.73 -17.27
C LEU A 8 -1.37 -0.03 -15.95
N PRO A 9 -0.30 -0.39 -15.21
CA PRO A 9 -0.45 -1.14 -13.97
C PRO A 9 -1.29 -0.37 -12.93
N PRO A 10 -2.17 -1.06 -12.17
CA PRO A 10 -3.12 -0.41 -11.26
C PRO A 10 -2.48 0.22 -10.02
N PHE A 11 -1.17 0.02 -9.81
CA PHE A 11 -0.41 0.58 -8.68
C PHE A 11 0.44 1.79 -9.06
N VAL A 12 0.41 2.25 -10.32
CA VAL A 12 1.28 3.34 -10.80
C VAL A 12 1.07 4.64 -10.01
N ASP A 13 -0.16 4.91 -9.57
CA ASP A 13 -0.48 6.09 -8.77
C ASP A 13 0.11 6.06 -7.36
N ASP A 14 0.50 4.88 -6.86
CA ASP A 14 1.04 4.69 -5.52
C ASP A 14 2.58 4.79 -5.51
N LEU A 15 3.22 4.90 -6.67
CA LEU A 15 4.67 5.04 -6.80
C LEU A 15 5.16 6.45 -6.44
N PRO A 16 6.43 6.59 -6.01
CA PRO A 16 7.02 7.91 -5.90
C PRO A 16 7.04 8.63 -7.25
N ASN A 17 7.10 9.96 -7.19
CA ASN A 17 6.91 10.81 -8.36
C ASN A 17 7.90 10.53 -9.51
N SER A 18 9.11 10.03 -9.22
CA SER A 18 10.11 9.74 -10.24
C SER A 18 9.70 8.52 -11.07
N GLU A 19 9.50 7.39 -10.39
CA GLU A 19 9.16 6.10 -11.00
C GLU A 19 7.77 6.14 -11.62
N LYS A 20 6.82 6.85 -10.99
CA LYS A 20 5.50 7.11 -11.58
C LYS A 20 5.62 7.79 -12.94
N LYS A 21 6.43 8.85 -13.06
CA LYS A 21 6.61 9.56 -14.34
C LYS A 21 7.26 8.69 -15.40
N GLU A 22 8.24 7.88 -14.99
CA GLU A 22 8.94 6.97 -15.89
C GLU A 22 8.00 5.91 -16.47
N ILE A 23 7.22 5.24 -15.60
CA ILE A 23 6.21 4.28 -16.06
C ILE A 23 5.14 4.95 -16.93
N LEU A 24 4.65 6.14 -16.57
CA LEU A 24 3.70 6.86 -17.43
C LEU A 24 4.27 7.16 -18.83
N SER A 25 5.58 7.42 -18.93
CA SER A 25 6.24 7.64 -20.22
C SER A 25 6.35 6.35 -21.05
N ILE A 26 6.60 5.20 -20.41
CA ILE A 26 6.63 3.89 -21.08
C ILE A 26 5.27 3.58 -21.73
N TRP A 27 4.19 3.88 -21.01
CA TRP A 27 2.83 3.56 -21.44
C TRP A 27 2.13 4.67 -22.24
N LYS A 28 2.79 5.80 -22.50
CA LYS A 28 2.16 7.01 -23.07
C LYS A 28 1.53 6.79 -24.45
N ASP A 29 2.13 5.93 -25.27
CA ASP A 29 1.74 5.67 -26.66
C ASP A 29 1.01 4.32 -26.83
N TYR A 30 0.84 3.56 -25.75
CA TYR A 30 0.19 2.25 -25.77
C TYR A 30 -1.31 2.39 -26.05
N LYS A 31 -1.85 1.53 -26.93
CA LYS A 31 -3.28 1.48 -27.26
C LYS A 31 -3.87 0.13 -26.84
N SER A 32 -5.11 0.16 -26.37
CA SER A 32 -5.80 -1.05 -25.93
C SER A 32 -5.89 -2.08 -27.05
N GLY A 33 -5.33 -3.27 -26.80
CA GLY A 33 -5.30 -4.37 -27.77
C GLY A 33 -3.94 -4.57 -28.45
N ASP A 34 -3.02 -3.63 -28.32
CA ASP A 34 -1.64 -3.78 -28.79
C ASP A 34 -0.86 -4.77 -27.89
N ASP A 35 0.22 -5.33 -28.43
CA ASP A 35 1.19 -6.06 -27.60
C ASP A 35 1.85 -5.11 -26.60
N CYS A 36 1.99 -5.58 -25.36
CA CYS A 36 2.59 -4.80 -24.29
C CYS A 36 3.81 -5.48 -23.65
N THR A 37 4.46 -6.40 -24.38
CA THR A 37 5.58 -7.17 -23.84
C THR A 37 6.73 -6.25 -23.42
N ASP A 38 7.07 -5.29 -24.27
CA ASP A 38 8.13 -4.31 -24.00
C ASP A 38 7.74 -3.38 -22.84
N GLN A 39 6.54 -2.81 -22.85
CA GLN A 39 6.08 -1.94 -21.76
C GLN A 39 6.06 -2.68 -20.42
N ARG A 40 5.66 -3.96 -20.40
CA ARG A 40 5.69 -4.79 -19.20
C ARG A 40 7.12 -5.06 -18.74
N ARG A 41 8.03 -5.37 -19.66
CA ARG A 41 9.45 -5.60 -19.34
C ARG A 41 10.09 -4.35 -18.74
N GLU A 42 9.94 -3.20 -19.39
CA GLU A 42 10.51 -1.93 -18.91
C GLU A 42 9.88 -1.50 -17.57
N THR A 43 8.56 -1.68 -17.41
CA THR A 43 7.89 -1.45 -16.11
C THR A 43 8.47 -2.35 -15.02
N GLN A 44 8.72 -3.62 -15.34
CA GLN A 44 9.27 -4.58 -14.38
C GLN A 44 10.70 -4.21 -13.96
N GLU A 45 11.53 -3.71 -14.88
CA GLU A 45 12.87 -3.21 -14.58
C GLU A 45 12.83 -2.05 -13.56
N ILE A 46 11.88 -1.11 -13.70
CA ILE A 46 11.68 -0.04 -12.71
C ILE A 46 11.27 -0.61 -11.35
N ILE A 47 10.32 -1.55 -11.33
CA ILE A 47 9.86 -2.19 -10.08
C ILE A 47 11.01 -2.92 -9.37
N ASP A 48 11.88 -3.58 -10.12
CA ASP A 48 13.03 -4.31 -9.58
C ASP A 48 14.13 -3.41 -9.04
N ASN A 49 14.21 -2.17 -9.51
CA ASN A 49 15.09 -1.15 -8.96
C ASN A 49 14.50 -0.40 -7.75
N LEU A 50 13.23 -0.61 -7.41
CA LEU A 50 12.63 -0.03 -6.21
C LEU A 50 13.31 -0.54 -4.94
N THR A 51 13.50 0.35 -3.97
CA THR A 51 14.01 -0.01 -2.66
C THR A 51 13.07 -0.97 -1.92
N SER A 52 13.63 -1.75 -1.00
CA SER A 52 12.88 -2.76 -0.24
C SER A 52 11.74 -2.15 0.60
N ASP A 53 11.90 -0.92 1.11
CA ASP A 53 10.86 -0.20 1.85
C ASP A 53 9.68 0.18 0.94
N ILE A 54 9.95 0.70 -0.27
CA ILE A 54 8.90 1.02 -1.24
C ILE A 54 8.18 -0.25 -1.69
N ARG A 55 8.91 -1.33 -1.99
CA ARG A 55 8.31 -2.62 -2.37
C ARG A 55 7.46 -3.20 -1.23
N ALA A 56 7.89 -3.06 0.03
CA ALA A 56 7.12 -3.48 1.18
C ALA A 56 5.83 -2.66 1.34
N VAL A 57 5.86 -1.36 1.04
CA VAL A 57 4.66 -0.52 1.04
C VAL A 57 3.69 -0.96 -0.07
N LEU A 58 4.16 -1.17 -1.29
CA LEU A 58 3.32 -1.43 -2.48
C LEU A 58 2.78 -2.87 -2.54
N PHE A 59 3.66 -3.84 -2.29
CA PHE A 59 3.40 -5.27 -2.46
C PHE A 59 3.34 -6.04 -1.13
N GLY A 60 3.46 -5.34 0.00
CA GLY A 60 3.35 -5.94 1.32
C GLY A 60 1.99 -6.59 1.56
N ARG A 61 1.97 -7.59 2.45
CA ARG A 61 0.71 -8.20 2.86
C ARG A 61 -0.10 -7.18 3.66
N PRO A 62 -1.36 -6.93 3.27
CA PRO A 62 -2.22 -6.06 4.06
C PRO A 62 -2.46 -6.67 5.45
N PRO A 63 -2.69 -5.85 6.48
CA PRO A 63 -3.16 -6.32 7.78
C PRO A 63 -4.41 -7.21 7.66
N SER A 64 -4.60 -8.12 8.62
CA SER A 64 -5.70 -9.09 8.65
C SER A 64 -7.07 -8.45 8.45
N PHE A 65 -7.33 -7.33 9.13
CA PHE A 65 -8.60 -6.59 9.05
C PHE A 65 -8.90 -6.02 7.65
N LEU A 66 -7.90 -5.99 6.75
CA LEU A 66 -8.03 -5.54 5.36
C LEU A 66 -7.87 -6.67 4.33
N LYS A 67 -7.76 -7.93 4.78
CA LYS A 67 -7.51 -9.09 3.90
C LYS A 67 -8.51 -9.20 2.76
N ASP A 68 -9.78 -8.92 3.04
CA ASP A 68 -10.89 -9.01 2.09
C ASP A 68 -11.43 -7.63 1.67
N ALA A 69 -10.76 -6.54 2.09
CA ALA A 69 -11.17 -5.18 1.74
C ALA A 69 -10.88 -4.85 0.26
N PRO A 70 -11.65 -3.97 -0.39
CA PRO A 70 -11.33 -3.43 -1.71
C PRO A 70 -9.96 -2.73 -1.73
N ILE A 71 -9.33 -2.65 -2.91
CA ILE A 71 -8.01 -2.01 -3.08
C ILE A 71 -8.05 -0.55 -2.63
N SER A 72 -9.13 0.18 -2.96
CA SER A 72 -9.33 1.57 -2.52
C SER A 72 -9.33 1.70 -1.00
N VAL A 73 -10.03 0.82 -0.29
CA VAL A 73 -10.03 0.78 1.18
C VAL A 73 -8.64 0.47 1.71
N ARG A 74 -7.95 -0.54 1.16
CA ARG A 74 -6.56 -0.86 1.56
C ARG A 74 -5.63 0.33 1.38
N LYS A 75 -5.80 1.08 0.30
CA LYS A 75 -5.01 2.28 0.00
C LYS A 75 -5.21 3.36 1.07
N MET A 76 -6.46 3.66 1.44
CA MET A 76 -6.75 4.67 2.49
C MET A 76 -6.02 4.36 3.80
N PHE A 77 -6.05 3.10 4.26
CA PHE A 77 -5.31 2.71 5.47
C PHE A 77 -3.79 2.77 5.28
N ARG A 78 -3.28 2.32 4.14
CA ARG A 78 -1.85 2.33 3.81
C ARG A 78 -1.28 3.76 3.82
N ASP A 79 -2.01 4.70 3.22
CA ASP A 79 -1.62 6.11 3.13
C ASP A 79 -1.42 6.70 4.55
N ILE A 80 -2.28 6.37 5.51
CA ILE A 80 -2.13 6.81 6.91
C ILE A 80 -0.97 6.07 7.61
N MET A 81 -0.88 4.74 7.47
CA MET A 81 0.16 3.94 8.13
C MET A 81 1.57 4.36 7.74
N HIS A 82 1.78 4.64 6.45
CA HIS A 82 3.08 4.99 5.88
C HIS A 82 3.33 6.49 5.77
N ASN A 83 2.38 7.33 6.21
CA ASN A 83 2.58 8.77 6.24
C ASN A 83 3.80 9.13 7.11
N ARG A 84 4.83 9.75 6.53
CA ARG A 84 6.06 10.14 7.26
C ARG A 84 5.91 11.45 8.03
N THR A 85 4.82 12.20 7.81
CA THR A 85 4.56 13.50 8.44
C THR A 85 3.80 13.37 9.76
N LEU A 86 2.95 12.35 9.89
CA LEU A 86 2.13 12.12 11.07
C LEU A 86 2.91 11.43 12.19
N LYS A 87 2.73 11.90 13.42
CA LYS A 87 3.22 11.23 14.63
C LYS A 87 2.41 9.97 14.92
N HIS A 88 2.95 9.11 15.78
CA HIS A 88 2.33 7.83 16.13
C HIS A 88 0.87 7.98 16.61
N ASP A 89 0.62 8.90 17.54
CA ASP A 89 -0.70 9.06 18.14
C ASP A 89 -1.71 9.68 17.15
N GLU A 90 -1.24 10.58 16.29
CA GLU A 90 -2.03 11.13 15.19
C GLU A 90 -2.42 10.03 14.19
N LYS A 91 -1.47 9.17 13.79
CA LYS A 91 -1.77 8.00 12.94
C LYS A 91 -2.81 7.10 13.58
N LYS A 92 -2.67 6.82 14.88
CA LYS A 92 -3.63 5.98 15.61
C LYS A 92 -5.01 6.60 15.59
N GLN A 93 -5.13 7.91 15.79
CA GLN A 93 -6.40 8.62 15.74
C GLN A 93 -7.03 8.57 14.34
N GLU A 94 -6.26 8.89 13.29
CA GLU A 94 -6.72 8.85 11.91
C GLU A 94 -7.14 7.44 11.47
N LEU A 95 -6.38 6.41 11.86
CA LEU A 95 -6.74 5.02 11.60
C LEU A 95 -8.04 4.61 12.31
N ASN A 96 -8.24 5.05 13.55
CA ASN A 96 -9.49 4.78 14.28
C ASN A 96 -10.69 5.47 13.61
N ASN A 97 -10.55 6.74 13.25
CA ASN A 97 -11.60 7.51 12.58
C ASN A 97 -12.00 6.83 11.27
N LEU A 98 -11.01 6.47 10.45
CA LEU A 98 -11.24 5.76 9.20
C LEU A 98 -11.90 4.39 9.45
N ALA A 99 -11.39 3.62 10.41
CA ALA A 99 -11.92 2.29 10.74
C ALA A 99 -13.41 2.33 11.07
N VAL A 100 -13.84 3.24 11.94
CA VAL A 100 -15.24 3.37 12.35
C VAL A 100 -16.15 3.76 11.17
N GLN A 101 -15.64 4.52 10.21
CA GLN A 101 -16.42 4.97 9.06
C GLN A 101 -16.62 3.89 7.99
N ILE A 102 -15.60 3.08 7.70
CA ILE A 102 -15.61 2.22 6.50
C ILE A 102 -15.53 0.72 6.76
N LEU A 103 -15.14 0.28 7.96
CA LEU A 103 -15.02 -1.15 8.27
C LEU A 103 -16.33 -1.71 8.81
N ASN A 104 -16.61 -2.96 8.45
CA ASN A 104 -17.71 -3.70 9.06
C ASN A 104 -17.35 -4.21 10.47
N GLN A 105 -18.34 -4.75 11.20
CA GLN A 105 -18.16 -5.22 12.58
C GLN A 105 -17.05 -6.25 12.75
N LYS A 106 -16.89 -7.20 11.80
CA LYS A 106 -15.84 -8.21 11.85
C LYS A 106 -14.45 -7.57 11.67
N GLN A 107 -14.32 -6.71 10.67
CA GLN A 107 -13.09 -5.99 10.39
C GLN A 107 -12.71 -5.04 11.54
N LEU A 108 -13.69 -4.38 12.16
CA LEU A 108 -13.47 -3.53 13.33
C LEU A 108 -12.90 -4.32 14.51
N ALA A 109 -13.38 -5.54 14.75
CA ALA A 109 -12.86 -6.39 15.81
C ALA A 109 -11.39 -6.79 15.53
N GLU A 110 -11.06 -7.14 14.29
CA GLU A 110 -9.68 -7.42 13.88
C GLU A 110 -8.78 -6.18 13.92
N PHE A 111 -9.31 -5.01 13.58
CA PHE A 111 -8.60 -3.74 13.65
C PHE A 111 -8.24 -3.35 15.09
N ARG A 112 -9.14 -3.58 16.06
CA ARG A 112 -8.84 -3.35 17.48
C ARG A 112 -7.69 -4.23 17.97
N ARG A 113 -7.71 -5.52 17.62
CA ARG A 113 -6.61 -6.45 17.90
C ARG A 113 -5.29 -5.98 17.28
N TYR A 114 -5.33 -5.53 16.03
CA TYR A 114 -4.17 -4.97 15.36
C TYR A 114 -3.57 -3.76 16.11
N LEU A 115 -4.42 -2.84 16.61
CA LEU A 115 -3.94 -1.72 17.42
C LEU A 115 -3.31 -2.17 18.75
N GLU A 116 -3.96 -3.11 19.44
CA GLU A 116 -3.43 -3.68 20.70
C GLU A 116 -2.07 -4.34 20.52
N GLU A 117 -1.90 -5.15 19.46
CA GLU A 117 -0.63 -5.80 19.12
C GLU A 117 0.48 -4.77 18.85
N ARG A 118 0.15 -3.67 18.13
CA ARG A 118 1.12 -2.61 17.83
C ARG A 118 1.56 -1.84 19.07
N GLU A 119 0.62 -1.55 19.97
CA GLU A 119 0.92 -0.91 21.26
C GLU A 119 1.78 -1.82 22.15
N HIS A 120 1.50 -3.13 22.15
CA HIS A 120 2.33 -4.10 22.87
C HIS A 120 3.76 -4.12 22.34
N GLN A 121 3.93 -4.25 21.01
CA GLN A 121 5.24 -4.24 20.36
C GLN A 121 6.01 -2.95 20.63
N LYS A 122 5.32 -1.80 20.64
CA LYS A 122 5.93 -0.51 20.98
C LYS A 122 6.45 -0.50 22.42
N LYS A 123 5.63 -0.89 23.39
CA LYS A 123 6.04 -0.97 24.80
C LYS A 123 7.21 -1.93 25.01
N GLU A 124 7.19 -3.10 24.36
CA GLU A 124 8.30 -4.05 24.43
C GLU A 124 9.59 -3.47 23.85
N PHE A 125 9.50 -2.71 22.76
CA PHE A 125 10.65 -2.03 22.17
C PHE A 125 11.20 -0.93 23.09
N GLU A 126 10.32 -0.06 23.61
CA GLU A 126 10.68 1.00 24.57
C GLU A 126 11.37 0.41 25.82
N ASN A 127 10.86 -0.71 26.35
CA ASN A 127 11.45 -1.41 27.49
C ASN A 127 12.81 -2.07 27.19
N LYS A 128 13.12 -2.38 25.92
CA LYS A 128 14.41 -2.98 25.53
C LYS A 128 15.48 -1.94 25.21
N VAL A 129 15.06 -0.72 24.87
CA VAL A 129 15.95 0.37 24.47
C VAL A 129 16.28 1.30 25.64
N ASN A 130 15.43 1.32 26.68
CA ASN A 130 15.75 1.90 28.00
C ASN A 130 16.59 0.95 28.85
#